data_AF-A0A3D4AKG6-F1
#
_entry.id   AF-A0A3D4AKG6-F1
#
_cell.length_a   1.000
_cell.length_b   1.000
_cell.length_c   1.000
_cell.angle_alpha   90.00
_cell.angle_beta   90.00
_cell.angle_gamma   90.00
#
_symmetry.space_group_name_H-M   'P 1'
#
loop_
_entity.id
_entity.type
_entity.pdbx_description
1 polymer ?
#
loop_
_entity_poly.entity_id
_entity_poly.type
_entity_poly.pdbx_seq_one_letter_code
_entity_poly.pdbx_strand_id
1 'polypeptide(L)' 'MHQYLFYIGDFPVRAYGLVLSLSIILATGVGYFLAKQDGRYHKHVVDLGIYCG' A
#
# COMPACT_ATOMS: atom_id res chain seq x y z
N MET A 1 -8.40 -17.39 -17.69
CA MET A 1 -7.35 -16.75 -16.86
C MET A 1 -7.96 -16.36 -15.51
N HIS A 2 -7.88 -17.24 -14.52
CA HIS A 2 -8.52 -17.07 -13.21
C HIS A 2 -7.43 -16.62 -12.21
N GLN A 3 -7.19 -15.31 -12.08
CA GLN A 3 -6.16 -14.74 -11.18
C GLN A 3 -6.62 -14.72 -9.72
N TYR A 4 -6.89 -15.91 -9.18
CA TYR A 4 -7.22 -16.14 -7.79
C TYR A 4 -5.99 -16.75 -7.15
N LEU A 5 -5.36 -15.99 -6.25
CA LEU A 5 -4.10 -16.40 -5.65
C LEU A 5 -4.38 -17.42 -4.54
N PHE A 6 -5.36 -17.12 -3.69
CA PHE A 6 -5.82 -17.98 -2.59
C PHE A 6 -7.24 -17.56 -2.18
N TYR A 7 -7.98 -18.47 -1.54
CA TYR A 7 -9.30 -18.19 -0.98
C TYR A 7 -9.21 -18.12 0.54
N ILE A 8 -9.79 -17.08 1.13
CA ILE A 8 -9.96 -16.98 2.59
C ILE A 8 -11.42 -17.31 2.88
N GLY A 9 -11.67 -18.56 3.29
CA GLY A 9 -13.04 -19.09 3.37
C GLY A 9 -13.73 -19.03 2.00
N ASP A 10 -14.87 -18.34 1.94
CA ASP A 10 -15.63 -18.09 0.69
C ASP A 10 -15.14 -16.87 -0.10
N PHE A 11 -14.16 -16.10 0.39
CA PHE A 11 -13.70 -14.88 -0.28
C PHE A 11 -12.53 -15.15 -1.23
N PRO A 12 -12.72 -14.93 -2.54
CA PRO A 12 -11.64 -15.00 -3.50
C PRO A 12 -10.65 -13.83 -3.36
N VAL A 13 -9.40 -14.10 -3.00
CA VAL A 13 -8.34 -13.08 -3.05
C VAL A 13 -7.76 -13.05 -4.46
N ARG A 14 -8.06 -11.96 -5.17
CA ARG A 14 -7.54 -11.71 -6.52
C ARG A 14 -6.12 -11.16 -6.45
N ALA A 15 -5.25 -11.65 -7.34
CA ALA A 15 -3.85 -11.23 -7.42
C ALA A 15 -3.72 -9.70 -7.57
N TYR A 16 -4.59 -9.08 -8.36
CA TYR A 16 -4.59 -7.63 -8.57
C TYR A 16 -4.81 -6.82 -7.29
N GLY A 17 -5.80 -7.19 -6.46
CA GLY A 17 -6.09 -6.46 -5.22
C GLY A 17 -4.94 -6.59 -4.21
N LEU A 18 -4.32 -7.76 -4.16
CA LEU A 18 -3.16 -8.02 -3.30
C LEU A 18 -1.94 -7.19 -3.73
N VAL A 19 -1.63 -7.17 -5.03
CA VAL A 19 -0.55 -6.34 -5.58
C VAL A 19 -0.80 -4.86 -5.34
N LEU A 20 -2.05 -4.39 -5.50
CA LEU A 20 -2.41 -2.99 -5.25
C LEU A 20 -2.20 -2.60 -3.79
N SER A 21 -2.67 -3.41 -2.85
CA SER A 21 -2.52 -3.18 -1.42
C SER A 21 -1.04 -3.13 -1.00
N LEU A 22 -0.24 -4.09 -1.47
CA LEU A 22 1.21 -4.10 -1.23
C LEU A 22 1.91 -2.87 -1.83
N SER A 23 1.47 -2.42 -3.00
CA SER A 23 2.04 -1.23 -3.66
C SER A 23 1.76 0.05 -2.88
N ILE A 24 0.56 0.21 -2.31
CA ILE A 24 0.20 1.37 -1.48
C ILE A 24 1.04 1.42 -0.20
N ILE A 25 1.23 0.28 0.46
CA ILE A 25 2.06 0.19 1.67
C ILE A 25 3.51 0.55 1.36
N LEU A 26 4.07 0.00 0.26
CA LEU A 26 5.43 0.30 -0.17
C LEU A 26 5.60 1.77 -0.58
N ALA A 27 4.66 2.33 -1.35
CA ALA A 27 4.68 3.74 -1.74
C ALA A 27 4.63 4.67 -0.53
N THR A 28 3.78 4.37 0.45
CA THR A 28 3.69 5.14 1.70
C THR A 28 4.98 5.03 2.52
N GLY A 29 5.57 3.83 2.60
CA GLY A 29 6.83 3.59 3.30
C GLY A 29 8.01 4.32 2.67
N VAL A 30 8.13 4.27 1.33
CA VAL A 30 9.16 5.00 0.58
C VAL A 30 8.96 6.52 0.71
N GLY A 31 7.72 6.99 0.59
CA GLY A 31 7.39 8.40 0.80
C GLY A 31 7.78 8.87 2.20
N TYR A 32 7.49 8.08 3.22
CA TYR A 32 7.88 8.38 4.60
C TYR A 32 9.40 8.40 4.77
N PHE A 33 10.13 7.44 4.18
CA PHE A 33 11.59 7.38 4.26
C PHE A 33 12.24 8.58 3.56
N LEU A 34 11.77 8.94 2.37
CA LEU A 34 12.28 10.08 1.61
C LEU A 34 11.98 11.39 2.33
N ALA A 35 10.75 11.55 2.79
CA ALA A 35 10.39 12.67 3.63
C ALA A 35 11.33 12.72 4.83
N LYS A 36 11.57 11.59 5.53
CA LYS A 36 12.44 11.48 6.73
C LYS A 36 13.81 12.09 6.51
N GLN A 37 14.39 11.92 5.33
CA GLN A 37 15.66 12.53 4.96
C GLN A 37 15.57 14.05 4.73
N ASP A 38 14.43 14.54 4.24
CA ASP A 38 14.16 15.97 3.99
C ASP A 38 13.86 16.79 5.27
N GLY A 39 13.77 16.16 6.44
CA GLY A 39 13.65 16.86 7.72
C GLY A 39 12.31 17.59 7.99
N ARG A 40 11.41 17.68 6.99
CA ARG A 40 10.11 18.38 7.09
C ARG A 40 8.94 17.47 6.68
N TYR A 41 7.79 17.67 7.32
CA TYR A 41 6.47 17.07 6.99
C TYR A 41 6.28 15.55 7.12
N HIS A 42 7.20 14.80 7.77
CA HIS A 42 7.11 13.32 7.94
C HIS A 42 5.78 12.80 8.45
N LYS A 43 5.15 13.54 9.37
CA LYS A 43 3.90 13.12 10.00
C LYS A 43 2.73 13.11 9.01
N HIS A 44 2.76 13.96 7.98
CA HIS A 44 1.66 14.13 7.03
C HIS A 44 1.78 13.19 5.82
N VAL A 45 2.96 12.59 5.60
CA VAL A 45 3.19 11.68 4.47
C VAL A 45 2.48 10.34 4.70
N VAL A 46 2.37 9.91 5.97
CA VAL A 46 1.59 8.73 6.32
C VAL A 46 0.09 8.99 6.15
N ASP A 47 -0.40 10.16 6.57
CA ASP A 47 -1.81 10.56 6.33
C ASP A 47 -2.12 10.63 4.83
N LEU A 48 -1.22 11.18 4.02
CA LEU A 48 -1.39 11.25 2.56
C LEU A 48 -1.45 9.84 1.92
N GLY A 49 -0.59 8.93 2.38
CA GLY A 49 -0.58 7.55 1.90
C GLY A 49 -1.84 6.77 2.27
N ILE A 50 -2.43 7.04 3.43
CA ILE A 50 -3.67 6.40 3.90
C ILE A 50 -4.92 7.02 3.27
N TYR A 51 -4.95 8.33 3.04
CA TYR A 51 -6.10 9.01 2.41
C TYR A 51 -6.17 8.81 0.88
N CYS A 52 -5.04 8.52 0.22
CA CYS A 52 -4.94 8.44 -1.24
C CYS A 52 -4.90 7.00 -1.79
N GLY A 53 -4.80 5.99 -0.90
CA GLY A 53 -4.81 4.56 -1.22
C GLY A 53 -6.20 3.96 -1.18
#